data_AF-A0AAD8X2X3-F1
#
_entry.id   AF-A0AAD8X2X3-F1
#
_cell.length_a   1.000
_cell.length_b   1.000
_cell.length_c   1.000
_cell.angle_alpha   90.00
_cell.angle_beta   90.00
_cell.angle_gamma   90.00
#
_symmetry.space_group_name_H-M   'P 1'
#
loop_
_entity.id
_entity.type
_entity.pdbx_description
1 polymer ?
#
loop_
_entity_poly.entity_id
_entity_poly.type
_entity_poly.pdbx_seq_one_letter_code
_entity_poly.pdbx_strand_id
1 'polypeptide(L)'
;MREDDIARLVRLRRIPAEVITRVPGEEIEPRPNPGERVVFGAHFDRGLGLPASHFFRRFLDFFGLQPHHLPANACILLSCYVAFMEGYAGLWPDVEFWSRLFYIKAQTTDSHLRTYGAASIYSRTGTPFPRIPTVDSVKNWQMSFFYVRNDNPAFDRLNLPDVAEGRLSAEDLLCTYTERRVLPLQMRVHKIGHMSGRLDPTRTSKIELTKACVARR
;
A
#
# COMPACT_ATOMS: atom_id res chain seq x y z
N MET A 1 21.30 3.40 4.18
CA MET A 1 20.69 4.62 4.73
C MET A 1 21.62 5.16 5.81
N ARG A 2 21.91 6.47 5.88
CA ARG A 2 22.73 7.07 6.94
C ARG A 2 21.91 8.00 7.83
N GLU A 3 22.43 8.35 9.00
CA GLU A 3 21.78 9.28 9.93
C GLU A 3 21.52 10.65 9.29
N ASP A 4 22.46 11.17 8.49
CA ASP A 4 22.29 12.42 7.75
C ASP A 4 21.10 12.40 6.77
N ASP A 5 20.84 11.23 6.17
CA ASP A 5 19.71 11.06 5.25
C ASP A 5 18.38 11.13 6.02
N ILE A 6 18.32 10.57 7.23
CA ILE A 6 17.14 10.66 8.12
C ILE A 6 16.96 12.09 8.61
N ALA A 7 18.03 12.76 9.04
CA ALA A 7 17.99 14.17 9.44
C ALA A 7 17.47 15.06 8.31
N ARG A 8 17.84 14.78 7.05
CA ARG A 8 17.24 15.44 5.87
C ARG A 8 15.74 15.20 5.79
N LEU A 9 15.25 13.97 5.98
CA LEU A 9 13.81 13.66 5.93
C LEU A 9 13.02 14.40 7.02
N VAL A 10 13.58 14.52 8.23
CA VAL A 10 12.98 15.31 9.32
C VAL A 10 12.94 16.80 8.96
N ARG A 11 14.05 17.36 8.45
CA ARG A 11 14.09 18.77 7.99
C ARG A 11 13.09 19.07 6.88
N LEU A 12 12.87 18.11 5.99
CA LEU A 12 11.86 18.19 4.91
C LEU A 12 10.44 17.91 5.39
N ARG A 13 10.21 17.73 6.70
CA ARG A 13 8.91 17.40 7.31
C ARG A 13 8.27 16.14 6.73
N ARG A 14 9.09 15.22 6.22
CA ARG A 14 8.65 13.90 5.75
C ARG A 14 8.48 12.91 6.88
N ILE A 15 9.21 13.13 7.99
CA ILE A 15 9.12 12.35 9.22
C ILE A 15 8.96 13.36 10.37
N PRO A 16 7.97 13.20 11.26
CA PRO A 16 7.85 14.02 12.46
C PRO A 16 9.07 13.86 13.37
N ALA A 17 9.51 14.93 14.02
CA ALA A 17 10.73 14.92 14.84
C ALA A 17 10.64 13.97 16.05
N GLU A 18 9.42 13.62 16.46
CA GLU A 18 9.12 12.77 17.60
C GLU A 18 9.00 11.29 17.23
N VAL A 19 9.14 10.95 15.94
CA VAL A 19 9.25 9.56 15.52
C VAL A 19 10.67 9.08 15.84
N ILE A 20 10.76 7.99 16.59
CA ILE A 20 12.04 7.34 16.88
C ILE A 20 12.49 6.61 15.61
N THR A 21 13.71 6.89 15.17
CA THR A 21 14.31 6.28 13.99
C THR A 21 15.55 5.48 14.34
N ARG A 22 15.75 4.33 13.68
CA ARG A 22 16.96 3.51 13.80
C ARG A 22 17.48 3.14 12.43
N VAL A 23 18.77 3.40 12.18
CA VAL A 23 19.45 2.93 10.96
C VAL A 23 19.74 1.43 11.07
N PRO A 24 19.73 0.68 9.95
CA PRO A 24 20.20 -0.70 9.97
C PRO A 24 21.70 -0.72 10.25
N GLY A 25 22.16 -1.69 11.04
CA GLY A 25 23.59 -1.97 11.23
C GLY A 25 24.17 -2.70 10.02
N GLU A 26 24.82 -3.84 10.24
CA GLU A 26 25.28 -4.75 9.17
C GLU A 26 24.15 -5.64 8.60
N GLU A 27 22.90 -5.24 8.82
CA GLU A 27 21.72 -6.01 8.45
C GLU A 27 21.52 -5.99 6.93
N ILE A 28 21.47 -7.17 6.30
CA ILE A 28 21.15 -7.32 4.87
C ILE A 28 19.63 -7.40 4.65
N GLU A 29 18.91 -8.01 5.59
CA GLU A 29 17.44 -8.09 5.61
C GLU A 29 16.90 -7.37 6.85
N PRO A 30 15.74 -6.69 6.77
CA PRO A 30 15.14 -6.01 7.91
C PRO A 30 14.79 -6.95 9.05
N ARG A 31 15.28 -6.64 10.24
CA ARG A 31 14.96 -7.25 11.54
C ARG A 31 14.38 -6.16 12.45
N PRO A 32 13.08 -5.85 12.33
CA PRO A 32 12.44 -4.85 13.18
C PRO A 32 12.29 -5.38 14.61
N ASN A 33 12.55 -4.52 15.58
CA ASN A 33 12.19 -4.78 16.98
C ASN A 33 10.67 -4.64 17.18
N PRO A 34 10.11 -5.16 18.29
CA PRO A 34 8.71 -4.92 18.63
C PRO A 34 8.36 -3.44 18.59
N GLY A 35 7.29 -3.09 17.87
CA GLY A 35 6.86 -1.70 17.70
C GLY A 35 7.54 -0.91 16.57
N GLU A 36 8.62 -1.42 15.97
CA GLU A 36 9.25 -0.82 14.80
C GLU A 36 8.53 -1.21 13.50
N ARG A 37 8.52 -0.30 12.53
CA ARG A 37 8.04 -0.52 11.16
C ARG A 37 9.18 -0.31 10.18
N VAL A 38 9.22 -1.13 9.13
CA VAL A 38 10.25 -1.06 8.09
C VAL A 38 9.81 -0.09 6.99
N VAL A 39 10.62 0.93 6.74
CA VAL A 39 10.42 1.94 5.70
C VAL A 39 11.70 2.14 4.88
N PHE A 40 11.60 2.74 3.70
CA PHE A 40 12.74 2.91 2.78
C PHE A 40 12.85 4.37 2.39
N GLY A 41 14.09 4.89 2.33
CA GLY A 41 14.35 6.27 1.91
C GLY A 41 13.73 6.59 0.54
N ALA A 42 13.82 5.64 -0.39
CA ALA A 42 13.26 5.78 -1.73
C ALA A 42 11.74 5.99 -1.75
N HIS A 43 11.00 5.50 -0.74
CA HIS A 43 9.55 5.75 -0.65
C HIS A 43 9.27 7.22 -0.31
N PHE A 44 10.06 7.82 0.59
CA PHE A 44 9.92 9.22 0.98
C PHE A 44 10.29 10.18 -0.15
N ASP A 45 11.35 9.87 -0.90
CA ASP A 45 11.71 10.63 -2.11
C ASP A 45 10.62 10.55 -3.20
N ARG A 46 9.72 9.56 -3.11
CA ARG A 46 8.62 9.31 -4.06
C ARG A 46 7.23 9.61 -3.48
N GLY A 47 7.17 10.42 -2.41
CA GLY A 47 5.92 11.01 -1.93
C GLY A 47 5.37 10.45 -0.63
N LEU A 48 6.00 9.42 -0.04
CA LEU A 48 5.64 9.00 1.32
C LEU A 48 6.01 10.10 2.33
N GLY A 49 5.14 10.30 3.31
CA GLY A 49 5.37 11.12 4.49
C GLY A 49 4.69 10.47 5.69
N LEU A 50 5.20 10.75 6.89
CA LEU A 50 4.64 10.29 8.16
C LEU A 50 4.01 11.48 8.91
N PRO A 51 2.86 11.27 9.60
CA PRO A 51 2.03 10.07 9.55
C PRO A 51 1.51 9.82 8.12
N ALA A 52 1.43 8.54 7.74
CA ALA A 52 0.93 8.16 6.43
C ALA A 52 -0.51 8.64 6.24
N SER A 53 -0.90 8.92 5.00
CA SER A 53 -2.28 9.34 4.71
C SER A 53 -3.28 8.22 5.05
N HIS A 54 -4.49 8.60 5.44
CA HIS A 54 -5.56 7.64 5.71
C HIS A 54 -5.81 6.70 4.51
N PHE A 55 -5.75 7.25 3.28
CA PHE A 55 -5.83 6.44 2.06
C PHE A 55 -4.70 5.41 1.97
N PHE A 56 -3.44 5.79 2.22
CA PHE A 56 -2.32 4.86 2.12
C PHE A 56 -2.42 3.75 3.16
N ARG A 57 -2.79 4.07 4.41
CA ARG A 57 -3.07 3.08 5.45
C ARG A 57 -4.17 2.11 5.01
N ARG A 58 -5.32 2.64 4.58
CA ARG A 58 -6.44 1.82 4.09
C ARG A 58 -6.05 0.97 2.88
N PHE A 59 -5.21 1.48 1.99
CA PHE A 59 -4.70 0.73 0.84
C PHE A 59 -3.85 -0.47 1.28
N LEU A 60 -2.92 -0.25 2.21
CA LEU A 60 -2.09 -1.31 2.77
C LEU A 60 -2.95 -2.36 3.48
N ASP A 61 -3.85 -1.93 4.37
CA ASP A 61 -4.77 -2.83 5.09
C ASP A 61 -5.68 -3.59 4.10
N PHE A 62 -6.16 -2.93 3.05
CA PHE A 62 -7.01 -3.55 2.04
C PHE A 62 -6.26 -4.70 1.36
N PHE A 63 -5.01 -4.51 0.93
CA PHE A 63 -4.28 -5.56 0.23
C PHE A 63 -3.46 -6.48 1.13
N GLY A 64 -3.55 -6.33 2.46
CA GLY A 64 -2.71 -7.07 3.41
C GLY A 64 -1.22 -6.78 3.21
N LEU A 65 -0.87 -5.55 2.82
CA LEU A 65 0.48 -5.16 2.46
C LEU A 65 1.18 -4.40 3.57
N GLN A 66 2.50 -4.51 3.57
CA GLN A 66 3.41 -3.66 4.32
C GLN A 66 4.10 -2.70 3.34
N PRO A 67 4.62 -1.55 3.81
CA PRO A 67 5.31 -0.59 2.94
C PRO A 67 6.44 -1.23 2.10
N HIS A 68 7.13 -2.20 2.66
CA HIS A 68 8.25 -2.90 2.01
C HIS A 68 7.83 -3.81 0.84
N HIS A 69 6.55 -4.25 0.80
CA HIS A 69 6.01 -5.01 -0.34
C HIS A 69 5.80 -4.11 -1.56
N LEU A 70 5.75 -2.79 -1.40
CA LEU A 70 5.58 -1.84 -2.49
C LEU A 70 6.93 -1.38 -3.04
N PRO A 71 7.14 -1.38 -4.36
CA PRO A 71 8.32 -0.74 -4.94
C PRO A 71 8.23 0.78 -4.79
N ALA A 72 9.36 1.49 -4.85
CA ALA A 72 9.38 2.96 -4.75
C ALA A 72 8.47 3.64 -5.80
N ASN A 73 8.34 3.05 -7.00
CA ASN A 73 7.45 3.55 -8.05
C ASN A 73 5.95 3.40 -7.73
N ALA A 74 5.58 2.51 -6.81
CA ALA A 74 4.20 2.44 -6.34
C ALA A 74 3.84 3.67 -5.49
N CYS A 75 4.77 4.20 -4.70
CA CYS A 75 4.52 5.37 -3.86
C CYS A 75 4.20 6.61 -4.69
N ILE A 76 4.94 6.86 -5.77
CA ILE A 76 4.65 7.99 -6.65
C ILE A 76 3.32 7.83 -7.36
N LEU A 77 2.99 6.62 -7.82
CA LEU A 77 1.70 6.36 -8.48
C LEU A 77 0.52 6.58 -7.52
N LEU A 78 0.62 6.08 -6.28
CA LEU A 78 -0.38 6.30 -5.24
C LEU A 78 -0.49 7.79 -4.88
N SER A 79 0.64 8.50 -4.81
CA SER A 79 0.66 9.95 -4.55
C SER A 79 -0.03 10.74 -5.67
N CYS A 80 0.25 10.40 -6.93
CA CYS A 80 -0.42 11.01 -8.07
C CYS A 80 -1.91 10.66 -8.12
N TYR A 81 -2.30 9.46 -7.71
CA TYR A 81 -3.71 9.10 -7.57
C TYR A 81 -4.42 9.97 -6.52
N VAL A 82 -3.82 10.14 -5.34
CA VAL A 82 -4.35 11.04 -4.30
C VAL A 82 -4.49 12.46 -4.84
N ALA A 83 -3.45 13.01 -5.48
CA ALA A 83 -3.49 14.35 -6.06
C ALA A 83 -4.55 14.50 -7.17
N PHE A 84 -4.73 13.47 -8.00
CA PHE A 84 -5.78 13.45 -9.03
C PHE A 84 -7.18 13.44 -8.40
N MET A 85 -7.40 12.64 -7.37
CA MET A 85 -8.69 12.57 -6.70
C MET A 85 -9.02 13.88 -6.00
N GLU A 86 -8.11 14.38 -5.17
CA GLU A 86 -8.37 15.56 -4.34
C GLU A 86 -8.34 16.85 -5.17
N GLY A 87 -7.35 17.00 -6.06
CA GLY A 87 -7.12 18.23 -6.80
C GLY A 87 -7.90 18.36 -8.10
N TYR A 88 -8.07 17.26 -8.85
CA TYR A 88 -8.76 17.29 -10.15
C TYR A 88 -10.21 16.84 -10.05
N ALA A 89 -10.47 15.67 -9.43
CA ALA A 89 -11.83 15.14 -9.31
C ALA A 89 -12.65 15.81 -8.18
N GLY A 90 -11.99 16.44 -7.20
CA GLY A 90 -12.63 17.02 -6.02
C GLY A 90 -13.26 15.97 -5.10
N LEU A 91 -12.71 14.75 -5.08
CA LEU A 91 -13.21 13.61 -4.34
C LEU A 91 -12.15 13.07 -3.38
N TRP A 92 -12.58 12.45 -2.28
CA TRP A 92 -11.67 11.73 -1.40
C TRP A 92 -11.11 10.49 -2.10
N PRO A 93 -9.79 10.22 -1.99
CA PRO A 93 -9.18 9.03 -2.58
C PRO A 93 -9.68 7.77 -1.85
N ASP A 94 -10.04 6.76 -2.65
CA ASP A 94 -10.69 5.55 -2.15
C ASP A 94 -10.11 4.30 -2.84
N VAL A 95 -9.94 3.22 -2.08
CA VAL A 95 -9.22 2.03 -2.57
C VAL A 95 -10.05 1.28 -3.62
N GLU A 96 -11.37 1.32 -3.50
CA GLU A 96 -12.29 0.71 -4.43
C GLU A 96 -12.34 1.47 -5.76
N PHE A 97 -12.32 2.81 -5.72
CA PHE A 97 -12.19 3.59 -6.96
C PHE A 97 -10.81 3.39 -7.60
N TRP A 98 -9.74 3.39 -6.80
CA TRP A 98 -8.39 3.08 -7.27
C TRP A 98 -8.35 1.72 -8.00
N SER A 99 -9.04 0.71 -7.46
CA SER A 99 -9.11 -0.66 -8.02
C SER A 99 -9.79 -0.72 -9.40
N ARG A 100 -10.61 0.27 -9.76
CA ARG A 100 -11.19 0.43 -11.10
C ARG A 100 -10.21 0.99 -12.12
N LEU A 101 -9.19 1.71 -11.68
CA LEU A 101 -8.17 2.35 -12.52
C LEU A 101 -6.89 1.50 -12.63
N PHE A 102 -6.57 0.75 -11.57
CA PHE A 102 -5.31 0.03 -11.41
C PHE A 102 -5.51 -1.39 -10.88
N TYR A 103 -4.47 -2.21 -10.99
CA TYR A 103 -4.38 -3.50 -10.32
C TYR A 103 -2.98 -3.78 -9.78
N ILE A 104 -2.93 -4.68 -8.81
CA ILE A 104 -1.67 -5.22 -8.28
C ILE A 104 -1.37 -6.55 -8.97
N LYS A 105 -0.12 -6.75 -9.36
CA LYS A 105 0.41 -8.04 -9.78
C LYS A 105 1.59 -8.44 -8.90
N ALA A 106 1.47 -9.62 -8.32
CA ALA A 106 2.52 -10.26 -7.56
C ALA A 106 3.79 -10.44 -8.42
N GLN A 107 4.94 -10.10 -7.86
CA GLN A 107 6.25 -10.29 -8.46
C GLN A 107 6.94 -11.46 -7.77
N THR A 108 7.41 -12.40 -8.59
CA THR A 108 8.10 -13.60 -8.13
C THR A 108 9.55 -13.58 -8.59
N THR A 109 10.44 -14.09 -7.75
CA THR A 109 11.83 -14.44 -8.08
C THR A 109 11.99 -15.91 -7.74
N ASP A 110 12.50 -16.70 -8.69
CA ASP A 110 12.67 -18.16 -8.54
C ASP A 110 11.42 -18.89 -8.03
N SER A 111 10.25 -18.52 -8.57
CA SER A 111 8.93 -19.05 -8.18
C SER A 111 8.46 -18.73 -6.75
N HIS A 112 9.21 -17.93 -6.00
CA HIS A 112 8.82 -17.41 -4.69
C HIS A 112 8.44 -15.93 -4.79
N LEU A 113 7.50 -15.47 -3.96
CA LEU A 113 7.20 -14.03 -3.88
C LEU A 113 8.43 -13.28 -3.41
N ARG A 114 8.68 -12.12 -4.04
CA ARG A 114 9.78 -11.25 -3.62
C ARG A 114 9.52 -10.74 -2.22
N THR A 115 10.56 -10.71 -1.38
CA THR A 115 10.48 -10.09 -0.06
C THR A 115 10.20 -8.58 -0.15
N TYR A 116 10.79 -7.90 -1.14
CA TYR A 116 10.61 -6.46 -1.36
C TYR A 116 10.05 -6.18 -2.75
N GLY A 117 9.13 -5.22 -2.83
CA GLY A 117 8.51 -4.85 -4.10
C GLY A 117 7.74 -6.01 -4.74
N ALA A 118 7.15 -6.88 -3.92
CA ALA A 118 6.31 -8.00 -4.34
C ALA A 118 5.03 -7.55 -5.04
N ALA A 119 4.53 -6.35 -4.73
CA ALA A 119 3.26 -5.84 -5.20
C ALA A 119 3.46 -4.67 -6.18
N SER A 120 3.64 -5.00 -7.46
CA SER A 120 3.72 -3.98 -8.53
C SER A 120 2.34 -3.52 -8.96
N ILE A 121 2.17 -2.21 -9.13
CA ILE A 121 0.92 -1.61 -9.58
C ILE A 121 0.97 -1.37 -11.10
N TYR A 122 -0.13 -1.70 -11.78
CA TYR A 122 -0.32 -1.49 -13.21
C TYR A 122 -1.62 -0.76 -13.50
N SER A 123 -1.60 0.13 -14.48
CA SER A 123 -2.80 0.77 -15.01
C SER A 123 -3.64 -0.21 -15.82
N ARG A 124 -4.96 -0.04 -15.75
CA ARG A 124 -5.90 -0.80 -16.57
C ARG A 124 -6.03 -0.18 -17.96
N THR A 125 -6.30 -1.04 -18.94
CA THR A 125 -6.60 -0.59 -20.30
C THR A 125 -7.84 0.30 -20.31
N GLY A 126 -7.75 1.46 -20.97
CA GLY A 126 -8.87 2.41 -21.04
C GLY A 126 -9.11 3.21 -19.77
N THR A 127 -8.19 3.19 -18.80
CA THR A 127 -8.31 4.06 -17.61
C THR A 127 -8.33 5.53 -18.04
N PRO A 128 -9.25 6.36 -17.50
CA PRO A 128 -9.22 7.81 -17.72
C PRO A 128 -8.08 8.49 -16.95
N PHE A 129 -7.37 7.74 -16.10
CA PHE A 129 -6.28 8.27 -15.31
C PHE A 129 -5.09 8.66 -16.22
N PRO A 130 -4.53 9.88 -16.07
CA PRO A 130 -3.42 10.33 -16.89
C PRO A 130 -2.20 9.40 -16.81
N ARG A 131 -1.54 9.18 -17.94
CA ARG A 131 -0.28 8.44 -17.95
C ARG A 131 0.79 9.26 -17.23
N ILE A 132 1.25 8.75 -16.10
CA ILE A 132 2.39 9.34 -15.40
C ILE A 132 3.66 8.88 -16.11
N PRO A 133 4.53 9.80 -16.57
CA PRO A 133 5.87 9.44 -17.00
C PRO A 133 6.54 8.70 -15.85
N THR A 134 6.84 7.43 -16.05
CA THR A 134 7.51 6.65 -15.00
C THR A 134 8.89 7.27 -14.79
N VAL A 135 9.12 7.81 -13.59
CA VAL A 135 10.46 8.21 -13.16
C VAL A 135 11.38 7.00 -13.22
N ASP A 136 12.65 7.24 -13.52
CA ASP A 136 13.67 6.20 -13.63
C ASP A 136 13.59 5.21 -12.47
N SER A 137 13.79 3.94 -12.83
CA SER A 137 13.85 2.84 -11.87
C SER A 137 14.94 3.13 -10.84
N VAL A 138 14.57 3.14 -9.55
CA VAL A 138 15.54 3.33 -8.48
C VAL A 138 16.32 2.03 -8.32
N LYS A 139 17.61 2.04 -8.66
CA LYS A 139 18.49 0.89 -8.41
C LYS A 139 18.77 0.77 -6.91
N ASN A 140 18.87 -0.47 -6.43
CA ASN A 140 19.25 -0.80 -5.05
C ASN A 140 18.42 -0.10 -3.95
N TRP A 141 17.18 0.30 -4.26
CA TRP A 141 16.31 0.96 -3.28
C TRP A 141 16.06 0.08 -2.04
N GLN A 142 16.15 -1.25 -2.21
CA GLN A 142 16.01 -2.21 -1.11
C GLN A 142 17.09 -2.00 -0.03
N MET A 143 18.25 -1.42 -0.36
CA MET A 143 19.34 -1.13 0.57
C MET A 143 19.14 0.18 1.36
N SER A 144 18.03 0.90 1.10
CA SER A 144 17.71 2.17 1.77
C SER A 144 16.74 2.00 2.95
N PHE A 145 16.57 0.78 3.45
CA PHE A 145 15.67 0.52 4.57
C PHE A 145 16.20 1.10 5.88
N PHE A 146 15.27 1.43 6.77
CA PHE A 146 15.50 1.84 8.14
C PHE A 146 14.20 1.65 8.94
N TYR A 147 14.28 1.85 10.25
CA TYR A 147 13.18 1.57 11.16
C TYR A 147 12.59 2.83 11.74
N VAL A 148 11.28 2.85 11.86
CA VAL A 148 10.51 3.93 12.51
C VAL A 148 9.61 3.36 13.59
N ARG A 149 9.50 4.04 14.73
CA ARG A 149 8.64 3.65 15.85
C ARG A 149 8.02 4.89 16.49
N ASN A 150 6.79 4.74 17.00
CA ASN A 150 6.17 5.76 17.84
C ASN A 150 6.92 5.86 19.19
N ASP A 151 7.30 7.08 19.58
CA ASP A 151 7.86 7.34 20.92
C ASP A 151 6.86 6.95 22.01
N ASN A 152 5.65 7.49 21.92
CA ASN A 152 4.54 7.16 22.80
C ASN A 152 3.46 6.36 22.03
N PRO A 153 3.14 5.12 22.47
CA PRO A 153 2.10 4.29 21.83
C PRO A 153 0.70 4.93 21.78
N ALA A 154 0.41 5.92 22.63
CA ALA A 154 -0.87 6.63 22.63
C ALA A 154 -1.06 7.54 21.41
N PHE A 155 0.02 7.90 20.70
CA PHE A 155 -0.03 8.76 19.52
C PHE A 155 0.51 8.03 18.30
N ASP A 156 -0.37 7.69 17.35
CA ASP A 156 0.06 7.08 16.09
C ASP A 156 0.61 8.14 15.13
N ARG A 157 1.93 8.38 15.22
CA ARG A 157 2.69 9.29 14.34
C ARG A 157 3.13 8.61 13.05
N LEU A 158 2.92 7.29 12.92
CA LEU A 158 3.29 6.54 11.73
C LEU A 158 2.09 6.34 10.80
N ASN A 159 0.93 6.00 11.36
CA ASN A 159 -0.25 5.54 10.64
C ASN A 159 0.06 4.42 9.62
N LEU A 160 0.95 3.51 9.99
CA LEU A 160 1.33 2.35 9.20
C LEU A 160 0.77 1.08 9.88
N PRO A 161 0.45 0.02 9.12
CA PRO A 161 0.08 -1.25 9.72
C PRO A 161 1.23 -1.80 10.58
N ASP A 162 0.87 -2.58 11.60
CA ASP A 162 1.85 -3.30 12.40
C ASP A 162 2.60 -4.30 11.51
N VAL A 163 3.87 -4.56 11.85
CA VAL A 163 4.65 -5.56 11.10
C VAL A 163 3.96 -6.90 11.23
N ALA A 164 3.50 -7.43 10.10
CA ALA A 164 3.00 -8.79 10.04
C ALA A 164 4.14 -9.77 10.30
N GLU A 165 3.92 -10.78 11.15
CA GLU A 165 4.87 -11.87 11.33
C GLU A 165 4.94 -12.72 10.06
N GLY A 166 6.15 -12.92 9.53
CA GLY A 166 6.38 -13.75 8.35
C GLY A 166 6.49 -12.97 7.03
N ARG A 167 6.76 -13.70 5.94
CA ARG A 167 6.83 -13.16 4.57
C ARG A 167 5.45 -13.21 3.94
N LEU A 168 5.11 -12.19 3.14
CA LEU A 168 3.90 -12.22 2.32
C LEU A 168 3.89 -13.49 1.46
N SER A 169 2.90 -14.32 1.67
CA SER A 169 2.68 -15.57 0.96
C SER A 169 1.63 -15.39 -0.14
N ALA A 170 1.62 -16.31 -1.12
CA ALA A 170 0.54 -16.34 -2.10
C ALA A 170 -0.81 -16.66 -1.44
N GLU A 171 -0.78 -17.41 -0.33
CA GLU A 171 -1.95 -17.71 0.49
C GLU A 171 -2.51 -16.45 1.16
N ASP A 172 -1.68 -15.49 1.56
CA ASP A 172 -2.18 -14.25 2.20
C ASP A 172 -3.09 -13.48 1.24
N LEU A 173 -2.77 -13.48 -0.05
CA LEU A 173 -3.62 -12.90 -1.09
C LEU A 173 -4.94 -13.69 -1.29
N LEU A 174 -4.94 -15.00 -1.02
CA LEU A 174 -6.13 -15.87 -1.03
C LEU A 174 -6.95 -15.78 0.28
N CYS A 175 -6.32 -15.60 1.44
CA CYS A 175 -7.01 -15.31 2.69
C CYS A 175 -7.71 -13.97 2.59
N THR A 176 -7.02 -12.98 2.04
CA THR A 176 -7.57 -11.67 1.66
C THR A 176 -8.79 -11.79 0.72
N TYR A 177 -8.79 -12.77 -0.18
CA TYR A 177 -9.93 -13.12 -1.04
C TYR A 177 -11.12 -13.64 -0.23
N THR A 178 -10.86 -14.54 0.72
CA THR A 178 -11.89 -15.20 1.54
C THR A 178 -12.52 -14.25 2.56
N GLU A 179 -11.72 -13.41 3.20
CA GLU A 179 -12.17 -12.39 4.15
C GLU A 179 -13.11 -11.36 3.51
N ARG A 180 -12.89 -11.07 2.23
CA ARG A 180 -13.76 -10.20 1.43
C ARG A 180 -15.10 -10.83 1.06
N ARG A 181 -15.30 -12.12 1.39
CA ARG A 181 -16.51 -12.89 1.12
C ARG A 181 -16.85 -12.92 -0.37
N VAL A 182 -15.84 -13.20 -1.18
CA VAL A 182 -15.98 -13.29 -2.63
C VAL A 182 -16.58 -14.66 -3.00
N LEU A 183 -17.37 -14.74 -4.07
CA LEU A 183 -17.94 -16.00 -4.59
C LEU A 183 -17.15 -16.48 -5.82
N PRO A 184 -16.13 -17.35 -5.66
CA PRO A 184 -15.18 -17.68 -6.72
C PRO A 184 -15.78 -18.41 -7.90
N LEU A 185 -16.78 -19.23 -7.58
CA LEU A 185 -17.48 -20.12 -8.50
C LEU A 185 -18.74 -19.47 -9.10
N GLN A 186 -19.16 -18.30 -8.61
CA GLN A 186 -20.22 -17.54 -9.27
C GLN A 186 -19.65 -16.88 -10.53
N MET A 187 -20.46 -16.83 -11.60
CA MET A 187 -20.11 -16.03 -12.78
C MET A 187 -19.81 -14.59 -12.36
N ARG A 188 -18.59 -14.15 -12.69
CA ARG A 188 -18.09 -12.84 -12.30
C ARG A 188 -18.36 -11.84 -13.41
N VAL A 189 -18.94 -10.71 -13.03
CA VAL A 189 -19.10 -9.56 -13.92
C VAL A 189 -17.75 -8.90 -14.21
N HIS A 190 -16.77 -9.05 -13.31
CA HIS A 190 -15.40 -8.56 -13.49
C HIS A 190 -14.38 -9.30 -12.59
N LYS A 191 -13.07 -9.10 -12.89
CA LYS A 191 -11.95 -9.64 -12.10
C LYS A 191 -11.96 -9.11 -10.66
N ILE A 192 -11.31 -9.83 -9.73
CA ILE A 192 -11.28 -9.45 -8.30
C ILE A 192 -10.72 -8.05 -8.05
N GLY A 193 -9.65 -7.69 -8.74
CA GLY A 193 -9.08 -6.36 -8.59
C GLY A 193 -10.02 -5.24 -9.07
N HIS A 194 -11.16 -5.55 -9.68
CA HIS A 194 -12.19 -4.57 -10.06
C HIS A 194 -13.33 -4.44 -9.05
N MET A 195 -13.33 -5.26 -7.99
CA MET A 195 -14.40 -5.25 -7.00
C MET A 195 -14.54 -3.89 -6.33
N SER A 196 -15.77 -3.44 -6.10
CA SER A 196 -16.05 -2.14 -5.53
C SER A 196 -17.22 -2.11 -4.54
N GLY A 197 -16.90 -1.71 -3.32
CA GLY A 197 -17.88 -1.52 -2.25
C GLY A 197 -18.58 -2.81 -1.82
N ARG A 198 -19.70 -2.65 -1.10
CA ARG A 198 -20.56 -3.75 -0.61
C ARG A 198 -21.67 -4.16 -1.57
N LEU A 199 -21.96 -3.32 -2.56
CA LEU A 199 -22.99 -3.56 -3.58
C LEU A 199 -22.43 -4.27 -4.81
N ASP A 200 -21.16 -4.66 -4.79
CA ASP A 200 -20.56 -5.37 -5.90
C ASP A 200 -21.29 -6.71 -6.16
N PRO A 201 -21.69 -7.01 -7.41
CA PRO A 201 -22.37 -8.25 -7.74
C PRO A 201 -21.49 -9.49 -7.53
N THR A 202 -20.16 -9.33 -7.56
CA THR A 202 -19.19 -10.43 -7.40
C THR A 202 -18.76 -10.68 -5.95
N ARG A 203 -19.26 -9.88 -4.99
CA ARG A 203 -18.93 -9.95 -3.55
C ARG A 203 -20.17 -10.20 -2.71
N THR A 204 -20.12 -11.03 -1.67
CA THR A 204 -21.22 -11.13 -0.69
C THR A 204 -21.13 -10.05 0.39
N SER A 205 -22.29 -9.56 0.83
CA SER A 205 -22.40 -8.56 1.89
C SER A 205 -22.56 -9.25 3.25
N LYS A 206 -21.88 -8.73 4.28
CA LYS A 206 -22.11 -9.12 5.68
C LYS A 206 -23.35 -8.45 6.29
N ILE A 207 -23.89 -7.44 5.60
CA ILE A 207 -25.06 -6.67 6.01
C ILE A 207 -26.19 -7.00 5.05
N GLU A 208 -27.38 -7.25 5.58
CA GLU A 208 -28.57 -7.47 4.76
C GLU A 208 -28.83 -6.25 3.87
N LEU A 209 -28.92 -6.49 2.57
CA LEU A 209 -29.19 -5.43 1.60
C LEU A 209 -30.69 -5.22 1.50
N THR A 210 -31.12 -3.97 1.48
CA THR A 210 -32.53 -3.64 1.21
C THR A 210 -32.92 -4.08 -0.20
N LYS A 211 -34.22 -4.31 -0.46
CA LYS A 211 -34.72 -4.67 -1.80
C LYS A 211 -34.25 -3.69 -2.89
N ALA A 212 -34.20 -2.40 -2.58
CA ALA A 212 -33.71 -1.37 -3.50
C ALA A 212 -32.21 -1.50 -3.79
N CYS A 213 -31.40 -1.88 -2.79
CA CYS A 213 -29.97 -2.15 -2.98
C CYS A 213 -29.72 -3.43 -3.77
N VAL A 214 -30.56 -4.45 -3.60
CA VAL A 214 -30.48 -5.70 -4.38
C VAL A 214 -30.82 -5.45 -5.85
N ALA A 215 -31.86 -4.65 -6.14
CA ALA A 215 -32.23 -4.32 -7.53
C ALA A 215 -31.18 -3.50 -8.29
N ARG A 216 -30.25 -2.84 -7.56
CA ARG A 216 -29.14 -2.06 -8.12
C ARG A 216 -27.83 -2.85 -8.21
N ARG A 217 -27.80 -4.09 -7.69
CA ARG A 217 -26.65 -4.97 -7.61
C ARG A 217 -26.69 -5.99 -8.73
#